data_AF-A0A7Y4IR57-F1
#
_entry.id   AF-A0A7Y4IR57-F1
#
_cell.length_a   1.000
_cell.length_b   1.000
_cell.length_c   1.000
_cell.angle_alpha   90.00
_cell.angle_beta   90.00
_cell.angle_gamma   90.00
#
_symmetry.space_group_name_H-M   'P 1'
#
loop_
_entity.id
_entity.type
_entity.pdbx_description
1 polymer ?
#
loop_
_entity_poly.entity_id
_entity_poly.type
_entity_poly.pdbx_seq_one_letter_code
_entity_poly.pdbx_strand_id
1 'polypeptide(L)'
;PAPMPPPKAAPVAVDLFGHPLTEAGSKKLVPAPASKPAPPAASPAVKLPEAEPSHSALRGLTDEDITSFKSLGTEVCFASEAYGEVWLVPAYTGQARKELTPEHAATLVRVLSAFPGSRVLSFTKQPASAEASP
;
A
#
# COMPACT_ATOMS: atom_id res chain seq x y z
N PRO A 1 -24.53 -31.32 -57.10
CA PRO A 1 -23.14 -30.95 -56.70
C PRO A 1 -23.20 -30.01 -55.49
N ALA A 2 -22.84 -30.50 -54.30
CA ALA A 2 -22.81 -29.71 -53.07
C ALA A 2 -21.41 -29.09 -52.86
N PRO A 3 -21.28 -27.87 -52.30
CA PRO A 3 -19.99 -27.22 -52.12
C PRO A 3 -19.23 -27.80 -50.92
N MET A 4 -17.91 -27.96 -51.08
CA MET A 4 -16.98 -28.43 -50.05
C MET A 4 -16.90 -27.47 -48.84
N PRO A 5 -16.67 -27.97 -47.61
CA PRO A 5 -16.43 -27.14 -46.44
C PRO A 5 -15.01 -26.51 -46.44
N PRO A 6 -14.81 -25.35 -45.81
CA PRO A 6 -13.52 -24.66 -45.79
C PRO A 6 -12.49 -25.35 -44.85
N PRO A 7 -11.18 -25.19 -45.12
CA PRO A 7 -10.13 -25.83 -44.33
C PRO A 7 -10.05 -25.26 -42.92
N LYS A 8 -9.90 -26.16 -41.94
CA LYS A 8 -9.79 -25.88 -40.51
C LYS A 8 -8.45 -25.17 -40.22
N ALA A 9 -8.49 -23.98 -39.65
CA ALA A 9 -7.29 -23.23 -39.26
C ALA A 9 -6.54 -23.94 -38.10
N ALA A 10 -5.20 -23.93 -38.17
CA ALA A 10 -4.33 -24.56 -37.18
C ALA A 10 -4.30 -23.79 -35.85
N PRO A 11 -4.13 -24.46 -34.69
CA PRO A 11 -4.06 -23.81 -33.39
C PRO A 11 -2.77 -22.97 -33.26
N VAL A 12 -2.93 -21.68 -32.97
CA VAL A 12 -1.83 -20.77 -32.63
C VAL A 12 -1.45 -21.03 -31.17
N ALA A 13 -0.17 -21.26 -30.89
CA ALA A 13 0.31 -21.38 -29.52
C ALA A 13 0.25 -20.00 -28.83
N VAL A 14 -0.24 -19.97 -27.60
CA VAL A 14 -0.55 -18.74 -26.86
C VAL A 14 0.15 -18.79 -25.51
N ASP A 15 0.73 -17.68 -25.06
CA ASP A 15 1.30 -17.55 -23.72
C ASP A 15 0.21 -17.56 -22.62
N LEU A 16 0.59 -17.72 -21.36
CA LEU A 16 -0.27 -17.75 -20.17
C LEU A 16 -1.21 -16.54 -20.04
N PHE A 17 -0.87 -15.41 -20.68
CA PHE A 17 -1.66 -14.19 -20.69
C PHE A 17 -2.54 -14.04 -21.94
N GLY A 18 -2.61 -15.04 -22.82
CA GLY A 18 -3.49 -15.01 -24.00
C GLY A 18 -2.88 -14.33 -25.23
N HIS A 19 -1.58 -14.03 -25.22
CA HIS A 19 -0.89 -13.44 -26.37
C HIS A 19 -0.31 -14.52 -27.30
N PRO A 20 -0.48 -14.40 -28.63
CA PRO A 20 0.04 -15.38 -29.57
C PRO A 20 1.58 -15.38 -29.52
N LEU A 21 2.16 -16.57 -29.35
CA LEU A 21 3.60 -16.75 -29.38
C LEU A 21 4.08 -16.48 -30.81
N THR A 22 4.85 -15.40 -30.98
CA THR A 22 5.47 -15.08 -32.27
C THR A 22 6.59 -16.09 -32.53
N GLU A 23 6.39 -16.96 -33.52
CA GLU A 23 7.34 -18.02 -33.87
C GLU A 23 8.59 -17.42 -34.54
N ALA A 24 9.54 -16.96 -33.72
CA ALA A 24 10.87 -16.58 -34.18
C ALA A 24 11.78 -17.82 -34.24
N GLY A 25 11.75 -18.50 -35.38
CA GLY A 25 12.94 -19.17 -35.92
C GLY A 25 13.23 -20.60 -35.47
N SER A 26 12.56 -21.55 -36.12
CA SER A 26 13.09 -22.90 -36.34
C SER A 26 14.48 -22.87 -36.99
N LYS A 27 15.53 -23.33 -36.29
CA LYS A 27 16.74 -23.90 -36.92
C LYS A 27 17.18 -25.16 -36.19
N LYS A 28 17.06 -26.29 -36.89
CA LYS A 28 17.39 -27.65 -36.47
C LYS A 28 18.90 -27.92 -36.63
N LEU A 29 19.56 -28.21 -35.50
CA LEU A 29 20.76 -29.03 -35.20
C LEU A 29 21.91 -29.18 -36.23
N VAL A 30 23.12 -28.80 -35.80
CA VAL A 30 24.40 -29.50 -36.09
C VAL A 30 25.23 -29.52 -34.78
N PRO A 31 25.76 -30.68 -34.31
CA PRO A 31 26.70 -30.71 -33.19
C PRO A 31 28.13 -30.39 -33.67
N ALA A 32 28.75 -29.37 -33.08
CA ALA A 32 30.16 -29.00 -33.31
C ALA A 32 30.88 -28.81 -31.96
N PRO A 33 32.20 -29.07 -31.90
CA PRO A 33 32.88 -29.61 -30.73
C PRO A 33 33.10 -28.60 -29.61
N ALA A 34 33.19 -29.13 -28.39
CA ALA A 34 33.39 -28.40 -27.13
C ALA A 34 34.55 -27.40 -27.22
N SER A 35 34.22 -26.11 -27.20
CA SER A 35 35.13 -25.05 -26.81
C SER A 35 34.57 -24.43 -25.54
N LYS A 36 35.36 -24.45 -24.48
CA LYS A 36 35.08 -23.84 -23.17
C LYS A 36 35.62 -22.41 -23.20
N PRO A 37 34.78 -21.38 -22.97
CA PRO A 37 35.34 -20.13 -22.46
C PRO A 37 34.52 -19.51 -21.30
N ALA A 38 35.29 -19.22 -20.25
CA ALA A 38 35.15 -18.20 -19.19
C ALA A 38 33.93 -18.20 -18.23
N PRO A 39 34.17 -18.01 -16.91
CA PRO A 39 33.10 -17.72 -15.96
C PRO A 39 32.44 -16.37 -16.31
N PRO A 40 31.12 -16.22 -16.09
CA PRO A 40 30.44 -14.96 -16.34
C PRO A 40 31.06 -13.85 -15.48
N ALA A 41 31.35 -12.72 -16.14
CA ALA A 41 31.83 -11.50 -15.54
C ALA A 41 30.93 -11.08 -14.37
N ALA A 42 31.54 -10.50 -13.34
CA ALA A 42 30.87 -9.95 -12.18
C ALA A 42 29.68 -9.09 -12.60
N SER A 43 28.50 -9.41 -12.09
CA SER A 43 27.31 -8.59 -12.22
C SER A 43 27.66 -7.14 -11.85
N PRO A 44 27.23 -6.13 -12.62
CA PRO A 44 27.36 -4.75 -12.15
C PRO A 44 26.64 -4.66 -10.81
N ALA A 45 27.37 -4.22 -9.80
CA ALA A 45 26.80 -3.88 -8.51
C ALA A 45 25.63 -2.93 -8.78
N VAL A 46 24.42 -3.43 -8.60
CA VAL A 46 23.23 -2.58 -8.57
C VAL A 46 23.45 -1.70 -7.36
N LYS A 47 23.90 -0.47 -7.60
CA LYS A 47 23.79 0.63 -6.65
C LYS A 47 22.32 0.63 -6.22
N LEU A 48 22.09 0.20 -4.98
CA LEU A 48 20.84 0.41 -4.27
C LEU A 48 20.48 1.89 -4.50
N PRO A 49 19.36 2.21 -5.15
CA PRO A 49 18.97 3.60 -5.29
C PRO A 49 18.77 4.16 -3.89
N GLU A 50 19.68 5.08 -3.56
CA GLU A 50 19.40 6.39 -2.98
C GLU A 50 18.22 6.40 -2.02
N ALA A 51 18.56 6.52 -0.73
CA ALA A 51 17.67 6.77 0.38
C ALA A 51 16.37 7.46 -0.07
N GLU A 52 15.28 6.67 -0.16
CA GLU A 52 13.96 7.25 -0.02
C GLU A 52 14.00 8.14 1.23
N PRO A 53 13.40 9.35 1.21
CA PRO A 53 13.25 10.14 2.42
C PRO A 53 12.63 9.20 3.44
N SER A 54 13.46 8.84 4.42
CA SER A 54 13.23 7.72 5.30
C SER A 54 11.77 7.72 5.74
N HIS A 55 11.03 6.65 5.49
CA HIS A 55 9.69 6.46 6.06
C HIS A 55 9.71 6.68 7.60
N SER A 56 10.91 6.67 8.20
CA SER A 56 11.26 7.15 9.53
C SER A 56 10.91 8.61 9.87
N ALA A 57 10.93 9.57 8.94
CA ALA A 57 10.51 10.95 9.19
C ALA A 57 8.98 11.12 9.22
N LEU A 58 8.25 10.12 8.71
CA LEU A 58 6.79 10.03 8.76
C LEU A 58 6.31 9.04 9.84
N ARG A 59 7.18 8.63 10.78
CA ARG A 59 6.88 7.65 11.86
C ARG A 59 5.93 8.18 12.94
N GLY A 60 4.79 8.72 12.55
CA GLY A 60 3.72 9.10 13.47
C GLY A 60 4.17 10.06 14.57
N LEU A 61 3.32 10.21 15.58
CA LEU A 61 3.59 10.99 16.78
C LEU A 61 4.47 10.18 17.73
N THR A 62 5.61 10.75 18.14
CA THR A 62 6.44 10.17 19.20
C THR A 62 5.87 10.47 20.59
N ASP A 63 6.33 9.76 21.62
CA ASP A 63 5.89 10.03 23.00
C ASP A 63 6.30 11.45 23.46
N GLU A 64 7.42 11.98 22.94
CA GLU A 64 7.85 13.36 23.19
C GLU A 64 6.88 14.36 22.56
N ASP A 65 6.46 14.15 21.30
CA ASP A 65 5.47 15.00 20.62
C ASP A 65 4.12 14.99 21.36
N ILE A 66 3.68 13.81 21.80
CA ILE A 66 2.45 13.61 22.58
C ILE A 66 2.54 14.38 23.90
N THR A 67 3.65 14.24 24.61
CA THR A 67 3.88 14.93 25.89
C THR A 67 3.91 16.44 25.69
N SER A 68 4.63 16.92 24.67
CA SER A 68 4.72 18.33 24.31
C SER A 68 3.35 18.93 23.99
N PHE A 69 2.55 18.25 23.16
CA PHE A 69 1.19 18.70 22.83
C PHE A 69 0.30 18.77 24.07
N LYS A 70 0.39 17.78 24.96
CA LYS A 70 -0.34 17.78 26.24
C LYS A 70 0.10 18.91 27.16
N SER A 71 1.40 19.18 27.27
CA SER A 71 1.94 20.28 28.07
C SER A 71 1.54 21.65 27.52
N LEU A 72 1.39 21.78 26.20
CA LEU A 72 0.92 23.01 25.56
C LEU A 72 -0.54 23.31 25.91
N GLY A 73 -1.35 22.27 26.19
CA GLY A 73 -2.74 22.43 26.62
C GLY A 73 -3.67 23.03 25.56
N THR A 74 -3.24 23.05 24.30
CA THR A 74 -4.00 23.61 23.19
C THR A 74 -4.93 22.59 22.55
N GLU A 75 -6.05 23.06 22.02
CA GLU A 75 -6.95 22.30 21.17
C GLU A 75 -6.84 22.78 19.73
N VAL A 76 -6.92 21.87 18.77
CA VAL A 76 -6.84 22.19 17.34
C VAL A 76 -8.07 21.64 16.63
N CYS A 77 -8.85 22.51 16.01
CA CYS A 77 -9.95 22.12 15.13
C CYS A 77 -9.48 22.10 13.67
N PHE A 78 -9.78 21.03 12.95
CA PHE A 78 -9.55 20.95 11.52
C PHE A 78 -10.79 20.40 10.80
N ALA A 79 -11.05 20.94 9.61
CA ALA A 79 -12.11 20.47 8.75
C ALA A 79 -11.60 19.30 7.90
N SER A 80 -12.34 18.20 7.91
CA SER A 80 -12.14 17.05 7.03
C SER A 80 -13.34 16.92 6.11
N GLU A 81 -13.11 16.80 4.80
CA GLU A 81 -14.18 16.60 3.83
C GLU A 81 -15.03 15.35 4.12
N ALA A 82 -14.37 14.24 4.50
CA ALA A 82 -15.05 12.97 4.77
C ALA A 82 -15.68 12.90 6.18
N TYR A 83 -15.23 13.72 7.13
CA TYR A 83 -15.60 13.58 8.55
C TYR A 83 -16.20 14.83 9.18
N GLY A 84 -16.29 15.93 8.45
CA GLY A 84 -16.62 17.23 9.02
C GLY A 84 -15.50 17.72 9.94
N GLU A 85 -15.87 18.52 10.95
CA GLU A 85 -14.92 19.06 11.92
C GLU A 85 -14.45 18.00 12.91
N VAL A 86 -13.14 17.94 13.13
CA VAL A 86 -12.49 17.06 14.10
C VAL A 86 -11.57 17.91 14.97
N TRP A 87 -11.56 17.59 16.26
CA TRP A 87 -10.82 18.29 17.29
C TRP A 87 -9.70 17.40 17.82
N LEU A 88 -8.45 17.83 17.66
CA LEU A 88 -7.32 17.26 18.39
C LEU A 88 -7.25 17.93 19.76
N VAL A 89 -7.43 17.15 20.82
CA VAL A 89 -7.50 17.61 22.21
C VAL A 89 -6.46 16.90 23.08
N PRO A 90 -5.86 17.58 24.07
CA PRO A 90 -4.82 16.97 24.91
C PRO A 90 -5.39 15.85 25.80
N ALA A 91 -6.66 15.96 26.15
CA ALA A 91 -7.47 14.94 26.80
C ALA A 91 -8.93 15.08 26.33
N TYR A 92 -9.69 13.99 26.36
CA TYR A 92 -11.12 14.04 26.03
C TYR A 92 -11.87 14.97 26.98
N THR A 93 -12.61 15.92 26.40
CA THR A 93 -13.36 16.92 27.18
C THR A 93 -14.79 16.46 27.48
N GLY A 94 -15.27 15.45 26.75
CA GLY A 94 -16.64 14.97 26.87
C GLY A 94 -17.65 15.76 26.04
N GLN A 95 -17.27 16.86 25.39
CA GLN A 95 -18.15 17.65 24.55
C GLN A 95 -18.78 16.85 23.39
N ALA A 96 -19.96 17.28 22.94
CA ALA A 96 -20.70 16.67 21.83
C ALA A 96 -20.09 16.99 20.45
N ARG A 97 -18.77 16.85 20.32
CA ARG A 97 -17.98 17.05 19.10
C ARG A 97 -17.04 15.87 18.88
N LYS A 98 -16.47 15.79 17.67
CA LYS A 98 -15.55 14.72 17.27
C LYS A 98 -14.17 15.00 17.81
N GLU A 99 -13.83 14.38 18.93
CA GLU A 99 -12.53 14.57 19.59
C GLU A 99 -11.58 13.40 19.36
N LEU A 100 -10.30 13.70 19.24
CA LEU A 100 -9.22 12.73 19.14
C LEU A 100 -8.07 13.20 20.03
N THR A 101 -7.45 12.29 20.78
CA THR A 101 -6.20 12.59 21.47
C THR A 101 -4.99 12.23 20.60
N PRO A 102 -3.81 12.82 20.84
CA PRO A 102 -2.59 12.45 20.12
C PRO A 102 -2.28 10.95 20.16
N GLU A 103 -2.58 10.24 21.26
CA GLU A 103 -2.38 8.80 21.38
C GLU A 103 -3.27 8.00 20.44
N HIS A 104 -4.54 8.39 20.35
CA HIS A 104 -5.49 7.73 19.46
C HIS A 104 -5.17 8.04 18.00
N ALA A 105 -4.72 9.26 17.68
CA ALA A 105 -4.19 9.58 16.37
C ALA A 105 -2.97 8.71 16.01
N ALA A 106 -2.01 8.59 16.93
CA ALA A 106 -0.83 7.74 16.75
C ALA A 106 -1.22 6.26 16.52
N THR A 107 -2.25 5.78 17.23
CA THR A 107 -2.78 4.42 17.07
C THR A 107 -3.39 4.24 15.69
N LEU A 108 -4.20 5.19 15.22
CA LEU A 108 -4.75 5.14 13.86
C LEU A 108 -3.66 5.10 12.80
N VAL A 109 -2.61 5.94 12.93
CA VAL A 109 -1.47 5.92 12.01
C VAL A 109 -0.83 4.53 11.98
N ARG A 110 -0.57 3.91 13.14
CA ARG A 110 0.02 2.55 13.20
C ARG A 110 -0.87 1.50 12.53
N VAL A 111 -2.19 1.55 12.74
CA VAL A 111 -3.13 0.62 12.10
C VAL A 111 -3.13 0.81 10.59
N LEU A 112 -3.22 2.05 10.11
CA LEU A 112 -3.23 2.35 8.67
C LEU A 112 -1.91 1.92 8.01
N SER A 113 -0.77 2.08 8.68
CA SER A 113 0.53 1.61 8.19
C SER A 113 0.64 0.08 8.15
N ALA A 114 0.00 -0.63 9.09
CA ALA A 114 0.00 -2.10 9.12
C ALA A 114 -0.84 -2.72 7.99
N PHE A 115 -1.82 -1.99 7.46
CA PHE A 115 -2.73 -2.44 6.41
C PHE A 115 -2.71 -1.47 5.21
N PRO A 116 -1.76 -1.61 4.27
CA PRO A 116 -1.66 -0.72 3.11
C PRO A 116 -2.96 -0.65 2.30
N GLY A 117 -3.34 0.56 1.89
CA GLY A 117 -4.59 0.83 1.16
C GLY A 117 -5.82 1.03 2.06
N SER A 118 -5.69 0.83 3.37
CA SER A 118 -6.75 1.17 4.33
C SER A 118 -6.89 2.68 4.51
N ARG A 119 -8.09 3.10 4.88
CA ARG A 119 -8.43 4.47 5.29
C ARG A 119 -9.50 4.41 6.36
N VAL A 120 -9.59 5.46 7.17
CA VAL A 120 -10.79 5.69 7.98
C VAL A 120 -12.00 5.77 7.02
N LEU A 121 -13.18 5.35 7.45
CA LEU A 121 -14.42 5.46 6.68
C LEU A 121 -15.53 6.17 7.46
N SER A 122 -15.53 6.02 8.78
CA SER A 122 -16.44 6.73 9.67
C SER A 122 -15.69 7.14 10.94
N PHE A 123 -16.14 8.24 11.52
CA PHE A 123 -15.67 8.72 12.81
C PHE A 123 -16.88 9.08 13.66
N THR A 124 -17.23 8.18 14.58
CA THR A 124 -18.37 8.33 15.48
C THR A 124 -17.91 8.30 16.92
N LYS A 125 -18.39 9.25 17.72
CA LYS A 125 -18.28 9.21 19.16
C LYS A 125 -19.48 8.41 19.69
N GLN A 126 -19.21 7.27 20.32
CA GLN A 126 -20.25 6.59 21.09
C GLN A 126 -20.57 7.48 22.32
N PRO A 127 -21.84 7.76 22.63
CA PRO A 127 -22.16 8.36 23.91
C PRO A 127 -21.62 7.42 24.99
N ALA A 128 -20.86 7.97 25.96
CA ALA A 128 -20.53 7.21 27.16
C ALA A 128 -21.85 6.75 27.73
N SER A 129 -22.09 5.44 27.78
CA SER A 129 -23.34 4.84 28.22
C SER A 129 -23.81 5.58 29.45
N ALA A 130 -24.95 6.26 29.35
CA ALA A 130 -25.65 6.74 30.51
C ALA A 130 -25.84 5.52 31.40
N GLU A 131 -25.17 5.58 32.55
CA GLU A 131 -25.35 4.78 33.75
C GLU A 131 -26.60 3.90 33.67
N ALA A 132 -26.39 2.57 33.62
CA ALA A 132 -27.46 1.64 33.90
C ALA A 132 -27.98 1.97 35.31
N SER A 133 -29.07 2.73 35.33
CA SER A 133 -29.79 3.11 36.54
C SER A 133 -30.26 1.82 37.25
N PRO A 134 -30.15 1.73 38.58
CA PRO A 134 -30.37 0.51 39.36
C PRO A 134 -31.78 -0.08 39.23
#